data_AF-A0A7M2SBS8-F1
#
_entry.id   AF-A0A7M2SBS8-F1
#
_cell.length_a   1.000
_cell.length_b   1.000
_cell.length_c   1.000
_cell.angle_alpha   90.00
_cell.angle_beta   90.00
_cell.angle_gamma   90.00
#
_symmetry.space_group_name_H-M   'P 1'
#
loop_
_entity.id
_entity.type
_entity.pdbx_description
1 polymer ?
#
loop_
_entity_poly.entity_id
_entity_poly.type
_entity_poly.pdbx_seq_one_letter_code
_entity_poly.pdbx_strand_id
1 'polypeptide(L)' 'MLAHISGQGERTFRVVDVWESEEALNRFAEILVPILREAGVEGDPEVYPALTYVSA' A
#
# COMPACT_ATOMS: atom_id res chain seq x y z
N MET A 1 -4.27 -4.46 9.29
CA MET A 1 -3.01 -3.98 8.68
C MET A 1 -1.87 -4.31 9.64
N LEU A 2 -0.73 -4.78 9.13
CA LEU A 2 0.43 -5.23 9.91
C LEU A 2 1.52 -4.15 10.02
N ALA A 3 1.77 -3.39 8.95
CA ALA A 3 2.74 -2.28 8.94
C ALA A 3 2.33 -1.21 7.93
N HIS A 4 2.66 0.04 8.23
CA HIS A 4 2.52 1.22 7.36
C HIS A 4 3.82 2.02 7.45
N ILE A 5 4.54 2.13 6.34
CA ILE A 5 5.89 2.69 6.33
C ILE A 5 5.98 3.70 5.19
N SER A 6 6.36 4.92 5.51
CA SER A 6 6.65 5.97 4.53
C SER A 6 8.14 6.24 4.43
N GLY A 7 8.61 6.62 3.25
CA GLY A 7 10.01 6.93 3.03
C GLY A 7 10.33 7.44 1.62
N GLN A 8 11.61 7.68 1.39
CA GLN A 8 12.13 8.02 0.06
C GLN A 8 12.30 6.73 -0.74
N GLY A 9 11.54 6.58 -1.82
CA GLY A 9 11.77 5.57 -2.84
C GLY A 9 12.83 6.03 -3.85
N GLU A 10 13.18 5.14 -4.79
CA GLU A 10 14.23 5.40 -5.80
C GLU A 10 14.00 6.66 -6.63
N ARG A 11 12.72 6.99 -6.89
CA ARG A 11 12.33 8.14 -7.74
C ARG A 11 11.61 9.24 -6.98
N THR A 12 10.82 8.88 -5.96
CA THR A 12 9.94 9.79 -5.23
C THR A 12 9.53 9.17 -3.89
N PHE A 13 8.72 9.89 -3.11
CA PHE A 13 8.07 9.41 -1.91
C PHE A 13 7.34 8.08 -2.16
N ARG A 14 7.53 7.12 -1.27
CA ARG A 14 6.91 5.79 -1.33
C ARG A 14 6.29 5.46 0.02
N VAL A 15 5.11 4.87 -0.05
CA VAL A 15 4.43 4.24 1.09
C VAL A 15 4.37 2.74 0.81
N VAL A 16 4.69 1.93 1.81
CA VAL A 16 4.58 0.47 1.76
C VAL A 16 3.68 0.03 2.92
N ASP A 17 2.61 -0.67 2.56
CA ASP A 17 1.67 -1.26 3.50
C ASP A 17 1.80 -2.79 3.47
N VAL A 18 1.78 -3.40 4.66
CA VAL A 18 1.73 -4.85 4.83
C VAL A 18 0.37 -5.21 5.41
N TRP A 19 -0.33 -6.13 4.75
CA TRP A 19 -1.70 -6.52 5.08
C TRP A 19 -1.77 -7.97 5.58
N GLU A 20 -2.76 -8.26 6.44
CA GLU A 20 -3.01 -9.62 6.92
C GLU A 20 -3.49 -10.56 5.80
N SER A 21 -4.16 -10.01 4.78
CA SER A 21 -4.65 -10.75 3.62
C SER A 21 -4.90 -9.83 2.43
N GLU A 22 -5.06 -10.41 1.24
CA GLU A 22 -5.42 -9.69 0.01
C GLU A 22 -6.82 -9.07 0.11
N GLU A 23 -7.77 -9.74 0.79
CA GLU A 23 -9.10 -9.18 1.01
C GLU A 23 -9.07 -7.92 1.89
N ALA A 24 -8.14 -7.85 2.86
CA ALA A 24 -7.96 -6.66 3.68
C ALA A 24 -7.41 -5.47 2.87
N LEU A 25 -6.44 -5.75 1.98
CA LEU A 25 -5.92 -4.77 1.02
C LEU A 25 -7.05 -4.28 0.10
N ASN A 26 -7.83 -5.19 -0.51
CA ASN A 26 -8.87 -4.84 -1.48
C ASN A 26 -9.97 -3.96 -0.87
N ARG A 27 -10.45 -4.28 0.34
CA ARG A 27 -11.43 -3.43 1.04
C ARG A 27 -10.90 -2.02 1.30
N PHE A 28 -9.61 -1.87 1.55
CA PHE A 28 -9.01 -0.55 1.75
C PHE A 28 -8.79 0.18 0.44
N ALA A 29 -8.42 -0.53 -0.63
CA ALA A 29 -8.26 0.03 -1.97
C ALA A 29 -9.56 0.67 -2.49
N GLU A 30 -10.72 0.11 -2.16
CA GLU A 30 -12.04 0.70 -2.48
C GLU A 30 -12.20 2.13 -1.91
N ILE A 31 -11.54 2.45 -0.80
CA ILE A 31 -11.57 3.77 -0.16
C ILE A 31 -10.42 4.64 -0.65
N LEU A 32 -9.20 4.10 -0.69
CA LEU A 32 -7.99 4.88 -0.97
C LEU A 32 -7.89 5.30 -2.45
N VAL A 33 -8.21 4.40 -3.38
CA VAL A 33 -8.03 4.65 -4.82
C VAL A 33 -8.84 5.86 -5.30
N PRO A 34 -10.12 6.05 -4.94
CA PRO A 34 -10.86 7.25 -5.28
C PRO A 34 -10.22 8.55 -4.76
N ILE A 35 -9.72 8.55 -3.52
CA ILE A 35 -9.09 9.73 -2.89
C ILE A 35 -7.79 10.09 -3.62
N LEU A 36 -6.97 9.08 -3.94
CA LEU A 36 -5.73 9.28 -4.71
C LEU A 36 -6.03 9.86 -6.10
N ARG A 37 -7.05 9.34 -6.79
CA ARG A 37 -7.48 9.85 -8.09
C ARG A 37 -7.96 11.31 -8.01
N GLU A 38 -8.75 11.65 -6.99
CA GLU A 38 -9.19 13.03 -6.76
C GLU A 38 -8.01 13.99 -6.47
N ALA A 39 -6.98 13.50 -5.78
CA ALA A 39 -5.73 14.23 -5.52
C ALA A 39 -4.79 14.32 -6.74
N GLY A 40 -5.14 13.73 -7.88
CA GLY A 40 -4.30 13.72 -9.09
C GLY A 40 -3.13 12.74 -9.04
N VAL A 41 -3.17 11.75 -8.14
CA VAL A 41 -2.19 10.66 -8.10
C VAL A 41 -2.61 9.60 -9.13
N GLU A 42 -1.70 9.33 -10.06
CA GLU A 42 -1.90 8.37 -11.15
C GLU A 42 -1.08 7.10 -10.93
N GLY A 43 -1.56 5.98 -11.50
CA GLY A 43 -0.90 4.67 -11.46
C GLY A 43 -1.57 3.67 -10.53
N ASP A 44 -1.23 2.39 -10.73
CA ASP A 44 -1.66 1.30 -9.88
C ASP A 44 -0.60 0.98 -8.82
N PRO A 45 -0.99 0.60 -7.59
CA PRO A 45 -0.04 0.17 -6.58
C PRO A 45 0.65 -1.14 -6.99
N GLU A 46 1.94 -1.25 -6.69
CA GLU A 46 2.66 -2.52 -6.79
C GLU A 46 2.24 -3.45 -5.64
N VAL A 47 1.70 -4.63 -5.96
CA VAL A 47 1.26 -5.62 -4.96
C VAL A 47 2.13 -6.87 -5.05
N TYR A 48 2.68 -7.29 -3.90
CA TYR A 48 3.55 -8.46 -3.80
C TYR A 48 3.04 -9.42 -2.73
N PRO A 49 3.07 -10.75 -2.98
CA PRO A 49 2.80 -11.72 -1.94
C PRO A 49 3.95 -11.71 -0.92
N ALA A 50 3.62 -11.52 0.36
CA ALA A 50 4.58 -11.65 1.45
C ALA A 50 4.78 -13.13 1.80
N LEU A 51 6.03 -13.62 1.79
CA LEU A 51 6.33 -15.00 2.20
C LEU A 51 6.10 -15.20 3.72
N THR A 52 6.56 -14.24 4.52
CA THR A 52 6.35 -14.20 5.96
C THR A 52 6.46 -12.76 6.45
N TYR A 53 5.85 -12.45 7.59
CA TYR A 53 6.00 -11.18 8.28
C TYR A 53 6.69 -11.41 9.62
N VAL A 54 7.79 -10.68 9.86
CA VAL A 54 8.57 -10.75 11.10
C VAL A 54 8.59 -9.36 11.72
N SER A 55 8.24 -9.28 12.99
CA SER A 55 8.29 -8.06 13.80
C SER A 55 9.20 -8.27 15.03
N ALA A 56 9.74 -7.17 15.57
CA ALA A 56 10.60 -7.17 16.75
C ALA A 56 9.83 -7.44 18.06
#